data_AF-A0A087TKY7-F1
#
_entry.id   AF-A0A087TKY7-F1
#
_cell.length_a   1.000
_cell.length_b   1.000
_cell.length_c   1.000
_cell.angle_alpha   90.00
_cell.angle_beta   90.00
_cell.angle_gamma   90.00
#
_symmetry.space_group_name_H-M   'P 1'
#
loop_
_entity.id
_entity.type
_entity.pdbx_description
1 polymer ?
#
loop_
_entity_poly.entity_id
_entity_poly.type
_entity_poly.pdbx_seq_one_letter_code
_entity_poly.pdbx_strand_id
1 'polypeptide(L)'
;MLITDGAPYTYEKIFQQYNWPNIPVRVFTYLIGREVTDMDEVQWMACYNRGYYTHVTTLAEVREQVQKYIPVMSRPVVLSGEHP
;
A
#
# COMPACT_ATOMS: atom_id res chain seq x y z
N MET A 1 5.38 -5.02 0.96
CA MET A 1 5.36 -3.77 0.14
C MET A 1 5.51 -4.19 -1.31
N LEU A 2 4.76 -3.59 -2.23
CA LEU A 2 4.78 -3.85 -3.67
C LEU A 2 5.17 -2.57 -4.40
N ILE A 3 6.13 -2.65 -5.31
CA ILE A 3 6.58 -1.55 -6.16
C ILE A 3 6.37 -2.01 -7.60
N THR A 4 5.60 -1.25 -8.38
CA THR A 4 5.19 -1.63 -9.74
C THR A 4 4.94 -0.39 -10.59
N ASP A 5 4.92 -0.52 -11.91
CA ASP A 5 4.52 0.51 -12.89
C ASP A 5 3.06 0.37 -13.35
N GLY A 6 2.40 -0.73 -12.98
CA GLY A 6 0.97 -0.99 -13.19
C GLY A 6 0.56 -2.35 -12.65
N ALA A 7 -0.72 -2.69 -12.80
CA ALA A 7 -1.22 -4.04 -12.55
C ALA A 7 -2.40 -4.32 -13.49
N PRO A 8 -2.36 -5.40 -14.29
CA PRO A 8 -3.41 -5.67 -15.27
C PRO A 8 -4.77 -6.07 -14.62
N TYR A 9 -4.77 -6.44 -13.34
CA TYR A 9 -5.96 -6.77 -12.54
C TYR A 9 -5.62 -6.73 -11.04
N THR A 10 -6.62 -6.83 -10.18
CA THR A 10 -6.51 -6.69 -8.70
C THR A 10 -5.87 -7.88 -7.97
N TYR A 11 -5.67 -9.02 -8.64
CA TYR A 11 -5.21 -10.28 -8.06
C TYR A 11 -6.00 -10.74 -6.82
N GLU A 12 -7.28 -10.39 -6.71
CA GLU A 12 -8.13 -10.62 -5.54
C GLU A 12 -8.05 -12.06 -4.98
N LYS A 13 -8.04 -13.07 -5.85
CA LYS A 13 -7.98 -14.48 -5.46
C LYS A 13 -6.78 -14.81 -4.55
N ILE A 14 -5.65 -14.13 -4.74
CA ILE A 14 -4.45 -14.30 -3.91
C ILE A 14 -4.71 -13.77 -2.50
N PHE A 15 -5.32 -12.59 -2.39
CA PHE A 15 -5.65 -12.00 -1.08
C PHE A 15 -6.72 -12.81 -0.36
N GLN A 16 -7.72 -13.31 -1.08
CA GLN A 16 -8.75 -14.21 -0.54
C GLN A 16 -8.14 -15.48 0.05
N GLN A 17 -7.14 -16.06 -0.61
CA GLN A 17 -6.50 -17.30 -0.17
C GLN A 17 -5.55 -17.11 1.01
N TYR A 18 -4.77 -16.02 1.03
CA TYR A 18 -3.63 -15.89 1.93
C TYR A 18 -3.73 -14.78 2.99
N ASN A 19 -4.61 -13.79 2.80
CA ASN A 19 -4.69 -12.64 3.71
C ASN A 19 -6.09 -12.47 4.33
N TRP A 20 -7.15 -12.87 3.65
CA TRP A 20 -8.53 -12.67 4.13
C TRP A 20 -9.05 -13.89 4.90
N PRO A 21 -10.01 -13.72 5.84
CA PRO A 21 -10.70 -12.47 6.21
C PRO A 21 -10.01 -11.65 7.31
N ASN A 22 -9.00 -12.20 8.00
CA ASN A 22 -8.41 -11.56 9.17
C ASN A 22 -7.47 -10.38 8.84
N ILE A 23 -6.96 -10.33 7.61
CA ILE A 23 -6.03 -9.33 7.07
C ILE A 23 -4.85 -9.11 8.04
N PRO A 24 -4.07 -10.16 8.37
CA PRO A 24 -2.88 -10.03 9.21
C PRO A 24 -1.73 -9.30 8.49
N VAL A 25 -1.67 -9.38 7.15
CA VAL A 25 -0.62 -8.75 6.35
C VAL A 25 -1.10 -7.42 5.81
N ARG A 26 -0.30 -6.37 6.01
CA ARG A 26 -0.53 -5.03 5.41
C ARG A 26 0.16 -4.92 4.06
N VAL A 27 -0.55 -4.41 3.06
CA VAL A 27 -0.02 -4.26 1.68
C VAL A 27 0.09 -2.79 1.31
N PHE A 28 1.32 -2.31 1.18
CA PHE A 28 1.62 -0.97 0.68
C PHE A 28 2.01 -1.06 -0.78
N THR A 29 1.42 -0.24 -1.63
CA THR A 29 1.67 -0.24 -3.07
C THR A 29 2.28 1.09 -3.52
N TYR A 30 3.37 1.01 -4.28
CA TYR A 30 4.08 2.13 -4.87
C TYR A 30 4.02 2.02 -6.39
N LEU A 31 3.25 2.91 -7.01
CA LEU A 31 3.16 3.01 -8.46
C LEU A 31 4.25 3.95 -8.97
N ILE A 32 5.10 3.48 -9.87
CA ILE A 32 6.20 4.27 -10.46
C ILE A 32 5.89 4.51 -11.93
N GLY A 33 5.93 5.76 -12.35
CA GLY A 33 5.75 6.11 -13.77
C GLY A 33 5.03 7.42 -13.96
N ARG A 34 5.29 8.07 -15.10
CA ARG A 34 4.61 9.34 -15.48
C ARG A 34 3.28 9.09 -16.18
N GLU A 35 3.20 8.00 -16.94
CA GLU A 35 1.98 7.55 -17.60
C GLU A 35 1.48 6.33 -16.83
N VAL A 36 0.28 6.43 -16.28
CA VAL A 36 -0.30 5.38 -15.43
C VAL A 36 -1.72 5.10 -15.91
N THR A 37 -1.93 3.95 -16.52
CA THR A 37 -3.25 3.47 -16.96
C THR A 37 -3.94 2.64 -15.88
N ASP A 38 -3.16 1.99 -15.00
CA ASP A 38 -3.63 0.93 -14.12
C ASP A 38 -3.53 1.34 -12.63
N MET A 39 -4.06 2.52 -12.30
CA MET A 39 -4.00 3.07 -10.94
C MET A 39 -4.98 2.37 -9.99
N ASP A 40 -6.16 2.01 -10.49
CA ASP A 40 -7.27 1.53 -9.68
C ASP A 40 -6.99 0.16 -9.08
N GLU A 41 -6.38 -0.75 -9.84
CA GLU A 41 -6.01 -2.09 -9.41
C GLU A 41 -4.97 -2.04 -8.30
N VAL A 42 -3.94 -1.22 -8.50
CA VAL A 42 -2.83 -1.06 -7.55
C VAL A 42 -3.30 -0.37 -6.26
N GLN A 43 -4.21 0.60 -6.39
CA GLN A 43 -4.84 1.24 -5.25
C GLN A 43 -5.75 0.27 -4.48
N TRP A 44 -6.57 -0.50 -5.19
CA TRP A 44 -7.48 -1.49 -4.60
C TRP A 44 -6.71 -2.50 -3.73
N MET A 45 -5.58 -3.00 -4.23
CA MET A 45 -4.73 -3.94 -3.50
C MET A 45 -4.24 -3.40 -2.16
N ALA A 46 -3.91 -2.11 -2.07
CA ALA A 46 -3.51 -1.50 -0.80
C ALA A 46 -4.71 -1.23 0.14
N CYS A 47 -5.79 -0.67 -0.41
CA CYS A 47 -6.98 -0.30 0.35
C CYS A 47 -7.60 -1.50 1.07
N TYR A 48 -7.77 -2.62 0.37
CA TYR A 48 -8.41 -3.82 0.94
C TYR A 48 -7.50 -4.63 1.87
N ASN A 49 -6.22 -4.30 1.96
CA ASN A 49 -5.26 -5.02 2.76
C ASN A 49 -4.59 -4.11 3.80
N ARG A 50 -5.36 -3.17 4.39
CA ARG A 50 -4.95 -2.31 5.53
C ARG A 50 -3.61 -1.57 5.33
N GLY A 51 -3.27 -1.22 4.09
CA GLY A 51 -2.05 -0.50 3.78
C GLY A 51 -2.30 0.91 3.25
N TYR A 52 -1.45 1.34 2.33
CA TYR A 52 -1.50 2.67 1.73
C TYR A 52 -0.97 2.62 0.29
N TYR A 53 -1.63 3.36 -0.58
CA TYR A 53 -1.25 3.53 -1.98
C TYR A 53 -0.44 4.82 -2.13
N THR A 54 0.60 4.78 -2.96
CA THR A 54 1.41 5.96 -3.25
C THR A 54 1.89 5.93 -4.70
N HIS A 55 1.77 7.07 -5.38
CA HIS A 55 2.27 7.25 -6.73
C HIS A 55 3.56 8.09 -6.68
N VAL A 56 4.59 7.60 -7.35
CA VAL A 56 5.92 8.20 -7.42
C VAL A 56 6.19 8.53 -8.88
N THR A 57 6.11 9.82 -9.21
CA THR A 57 6.27 10.28 -10.59
C THR A 57 7.73 10.61 -10.89
N THR A 58 8.46 11.08 -9.89
CA THR A 58 9.83 11.56 -10.03
C THR A 58 10.75 11.00 -8.93
N LEU A 59 12.05 10.94 -9.24
CA LEU A 59 13.07 10.48 -8.28
C LEU A 59 13.15 11.40 -7.04
N ALA A 60 12.87 12.70 -7.20
CA ALA A 60 12.90 13.66 -6.12
C ALA A 60 11.84 13.37 -5.04
N GLU A 61 10.68 12.85 -5.44
CA GLU A 61 9.57 12.53 -4.54
C GLU A 61 9.80 11.26 -3.72
N VAL A 62 10.69 10.36 -4.14
CA VAL A 62 10.87 9.02 -3.52
C VAL A 62 11.04 9.11 -2.01
N ARG A 63 11.85 10.07 -1.54
CA ARG A 63 12.12 10.23 -0.10
C ARG A 63 10.86 10.53 0.69
N GLU A 64 10.03 11.45 0.21
CA GLU A 64 8.78 11.82 0.87
C GLU A 64 7.75 10.69 0.77
N GLN A 65 7.61 10.11 -0.42
CA GLN A 65 6.60 9.09 -0.71
C GLN A 65 6.83 7.79 0.07
N VAL A 66 8.08 7.35 0.18
CA VAL A 66 8.42 6.15 0.96
C VAL A 66 8.09 6.37 2.45
N GLN A 67 8.24 7.56 3.00
CA GLN A 67 7.97 7.79 4.44
C GLN A 67 6.48 7.71 4.80
N LYS A 68 5.56 7.75 3.84
CA LYS A 68 4.11 7.73 4.08
C LYS A 68 3.59 6.43 4.70
N TYR A 69 4.35 5.32 4.67
CA TYR A 69 3.94 4.09 5.37
C TYR A 69 4.02 4.21 6.90
N ILE A 70 4.92 5.05 7.42
CA ILE A 70 5.20 5.20 8.86
C ILE A 70 3.92 5.54 9.64
N PRO A 71 3.17 6.61 9.32
CA PRO A 71 1.97 6.96 10.09
C PRO A 71 0.90 5.86 10.05
N VAL A 72 0.81 5.06 8.98
CA VAL A 72 -0.13 3.93 8.89
C VAL A 72 0.29 2.79 9.80
N MET A 73 1.59 2.50 9.86
CA MET A 73 2.15 1.49 10.76
C MET A 73 2.00 1.88 12.24
N SER A 74 2.11 3.17 12.56
CA SER A 74 2.04 3.69 13.92
C SER A 74 0.63 3.71 14.53
N ARG A 75 -0.45 3.58 13.73
CA ARG A 75 -1.84 3.68 14.23
C ARG A 75 -2.15 2.78 15.45
N PRO A 76 -1.79 1.49 15.49
CA PRO A 76 -2.09 0.64 16.64
C PRO A 76 -1.36 1.08 17.91
N VAL A 77 -0.12 1.58 17.78
CA VAL A 77 0.69 2.05 18.91
C VAL A 77 0.02 3.27 19.54
N VAL A 78 -0.37 4.23 18.71
CA VAL A 78 -1.06 5.46 19.17
C VAL A 78 -2.41 5.14 19.80
N LEU A 79 -3.15 4.15 19.28
CA LEU A 79 -4.43 3.72 19.82
C LEU A 79 -4.33 2.84 21.06
N SER A 80 -3.19 2.16 21.28
CA SER A 80 -2.95 1.33 22.47
C SER A 80 -2.99 2.17 23.75
N GLY A 81 -2.64 3.46 23.67
CA GLY A 81 -2.53 4.34 24.83
C GLY A 81 -1.37 3.98 25.76
N GLU A 82 -0.69 2.86 25.52
CA GLU A 82 0.55 2.47 26.16
C GLU A 82 1.64 3.48 25.81
N HIS A 83 2.04 4.24 26.82
CA HIS A 83 3.24 5.05 26.76
C HIS A 83 4.43 4.12 27.07
N PRO A 84 5.52 4.16 26.29
CA PRO A 84 6.73 3.42 26.61
C PRO A 84 7.35 3.84 27.94
#